data_AF-A0ABC7ZJ37-F1
#
_entry.id   AF-A0ABC7ZJ37-F1
#
_cell.length_a   1.000
_cell.length_b   1.000
_cell.length_c   1.000
_cell.angle_alpha   90.00
_cell.angle_beta   90.00
_cell.angle_gamma   90.00
#
_symmetry.space_group_name_H-M   'P 1'
#
loop_
_entity.id
_entity.type
_entity.pdbx_description
1 polymer ?
#
loop_
_entity_poly.entity_id
_entity_poly.type
_entity_poly.pdbx_seq_one_letter_code
_entity_poly.pdbx_strand_id
1 'polypeptide(L)'
;MITHLNKENTRWVFIPNFSPDIWTGAGYRKANNNNNGISLTSVLPSSNGSTSFNPNSHENQVTPSGGSSAKKTTTYSFLPNSISPTSDWINALTFTNKNNPQRNQLLLRSLLGTIPVLINKSGTGDEFNHTSDQKWDKTNEKDGNLPGFGEVNGGFYQLNKNLLAYFY
;
A
#
# COMPACT_ATOMS: atom_id res chain seq x y z
N MET A 1 -3.99 14.16 12.41
CA MET A 1 -2.61 14.67 12.63
C MET A 1 -1.82 14.41 11.35
N ILE A 2 -0.97 15.34 10.89
CA ILE A 2 -0.16 15.13 9.66
C ILE A 2 1.10 14.39 10.06
N THR A 3 1.34 13.22 9.48
CA THR A 3 2.38 12.32 9.98
C THR A 3 3.20 11.61 8.90
N HIS A 4 2.91 11.80 7.62
CA HIS A 4 3.68 11.21 6.52
C HIS A 4 4.84 12.11 6.08
N LEU A 5 5.93 11.49 5.63
CA LEU A 5 7.09 12.13 5.02
C LEU A 5 7.73 13.19 5.94
N ASN A 6 7.88 14.43 5.47
CA ASN A 6 8.44 15.54 6.23
C ASN A 6 7.48 16.14 7.28
N LYS A 7 6.19 15.77 7.26
CA LYS A 7 5.15 16.23 8.19
C LYS A 7 4.87 17.74 8.19
N GLU A 8 5.34 18.46 7.18
CA GLU A 8 5.21 19.91 7.07
C GLU A 8 4.30 20.30 5.90
N ASN A 9 3.60 21.43 6.04
CA ASN A 9 2.82 22.07 4.96
C ASN A 9 1.84 21.15 4.23
N THR A 10 1.13 20.26 4.92
CA THR A 10 0.21 19.28 4.27
C THR A 10 -1.28 19.60 4.46
N ARG A 11 -1.68 20.27 5.56
CA ARG A 11 -3.09 20.32 6.01
C ARG A 11 -4.05 20.85 4.94
N TRP A 12 -3.77 22.07 4.49
CA TRP A 12 -4.64 22.82 3.59
C TRP A 12 -4.22 22.72 2.13
N VAL A 13 -3.13 21.98 1.86
CA VAL A 13 -2.57 21.84 0.51
C VAL A 13 -3.33 20.80 -0.29
N PHE A 14 -3.75 19.70 0.34
CA PHE A 14 -4.37 18.58 -0.35
C PHE A 14 -5.84 18.34 0.02
N ILE A 15 -6.26 18.71 1.22
CA ILE A 15 -7.61 18.47 1.71
C ILE A 15 -8.16 19.79 2.25
N PRO A 16 -9.27 20.32 1.70
CA PRO A 16 -9.87 21.57 2.16
C PRO A 16 -10.75 21.33 3.40
N ASN A 17 -10.22 20.64 4.41
CA ASN A 17 -10.89 20.35 5.68
C ASN A 17 -9.88 20.34 6.83
N PHE A 18 -10.38 20.52 8.06
CA PHE A 18 -9.54 20.54 9.25
C PHE A 18 -8.84 19.20 9.52
N SER A 19 -9.52 18.08 9.26
CA SER A 19 -8.92 16.74 9.35
C SER A 19 -8.45 16.28 7.97
N PRO A 20 -7.13 16.15 7.73
CA PRO A 20 -6.59 15.68 6.47
C PRO A 20 -6.50 14.15 6.44
N ASP A 21 -7.57 13.46 6.84
CA ASP A 21 -7.58 11.99 6.93
C ASP A 21 -7.85 11.36 5.55
N ILE A 22 -7.09 10.33 5.22
CA ILE A 22 -7.17 9.60 3.95
C ILE A 22 -7.27 8.11 4.25
N TRP A 23 -8.22 7.43 3.62
CA TRP A 23 -8.34 5.98 3.71
C TRP A 23 -7.16 5.27 3.05
N THR A 24 -6.57 4.29 3.74
CA THR A 24 -5.40 3.54 3.27
C THR A 24 -5.67 2.58 2.11
N GLY A 25 -6.92 2.16 1.95
CA GLY A 25 -7.30 1.01 1.11
C GLY A 25 -6.94 -0.34 1.75
N ALA A 26 -7.16 -1.42 0.99
CA ALA A 26 -6.86 -2.79 1.40
C ALA A 26 -5.34 -3.08 1.35
N GLY A 27 -4.86 -4.06 2.12
CA GLY A 27 -3.44 -4.41 2.19
C GLY A 27 -2.58 -3.35 2.86
N TYR A 28 -3.17 -2.54 3.74
CA TYR A 28 -2.46 -1.48 4.42
C TYR A 28 -1.51 -2.03 5.49
N ARG A 29 -0.48 -1.25 5.79
CA ARG A 29 0.57 -1.51 6.79
C ARG A 29 0.36 -0.59 7.98
N LYS A 30 0.44 -1.17 9.18
CA LYS A 30 0.43 -0.43 10.46
C LYS A 30 1.47 -1.03 11.39
N ALA A 31 2.01 -0.21 12.28
CA ALA A 31 2.88 -0.63 13.37
C ALA A 31 2.27 -0.18 14.69
N ASN A 32 2.23 -1.05 15.71
CA ASN A 32 1.76 -0.74 17.07
C ASN A 32 0.38 -0.05 17.12
N ASN A 33 -0.58 -0.51 16.31
CA ASN A 33 -1.91 0.09 16.16
C ASN A 33 -1.92 1.57 15.69
N ASN A 34 -0.81 2.08 15.17
CA ASN A 34 -0.75 3.41 14.57
C ASN A 34 -1.16 3.38 13.09
N ASN A 35 -2.27 4.07 12.79
CA ASN A 35 -2.79 4.24 11.43
C ASN A 35 -2.36 5.57 10.80
N ASN A 36 -1.65 6.42 11.54
CA ASN A 36 -1.21 7.74 11.11
C ASN A 36 0.31 7.72 10.85
N GLY A 37 0.72 7.11 9.76
CA GLY A 37 2.12 6.98 9.33
C GLY A 37 2.82 5.77 9.94
N ILE A 38 3.56 5.05 9.10
CA ILE A 38 4.38 3.92 9.53
C ILE A 38 5.85 4.35 9.68
N SER A 39 6.49 3.99 10.79
CA SER A 39 7.90 4.31 11.02
C SER A 39 8.78 3.54 10.03
N LEU A 40 9.81 4.19 9.48
CA LEU A 40 10.80 3.51 8.63
C LEU A 40 11.36 2.27 9.33
N THR A 41 11.71 2.38 10.61
CA THR A 41 12.31 1.26 11.38
C THR A 41 11.42 0.03 11.48
N SER A 42 10.10 0.19 11.38
CA SER A 42 9.14 -0.93 11.43
C SER A 42 8.99 -1.68 10.11
N VAL A 43 9.49 -1.11 9.00
CA VAL A 43 9.42 -1.74 7.67
C VAL A 43 10.78 -2.19 7.16
N LEU A 44 11.86 -1.90 7.89
CA LEU A 44 13.18 -2.43 7.56
C LEU A 44 13.24 -3.94 7.85
N PRO A 45 13.93 -4.72 7.00
CA PRO A 45 14.07 -6.16 7.22
C PRO A 45 14.77 -6.45 8.55
N SER A 46 14.25 -7.44 9.30
CA SER A 46 14.83 -7.86 10.57
C SER A 46 16.22 -8.46 10.33
N SER A 47 17.23 -7.89 10.99
CA SER A 47 18.63 -8.25 10.85
C SER A 47 18.94 -9.59 11.53
N ASN A 48 18.79 -10.70 10.82
CA ASN A 48 19.51 -11.94 11.17
C ASN A 48 20.86 -12.04 10.44
N GLY A 49 21.34 -10.94 9.86
CA GLY A 49 22.65 -10.80 9.20
C GLY A 49 23.07 -9.32 9.01
N SER A 50 24.33 -9.09 8.65
CA SER A 50 25.03 -7.79 8.58
C SER A 50 24.57 -6.83 7.47
N THR A 51 23.46 -7.10 6.79
CA THR A 51 23.05 -6.44 5.53
C THR A 51 21.81 -5.55 5.66
N SER A 52 21.28 -5.33 6.87
CA SER A 52 20.10 -4.48 7.01
C SER A 52 20.43 -3.00 6.71
N PHE A 53 19.50 -2.32 6.04
CA PHE A 53 19.65 -0.91 5.71
C PHE A 53 19.79 -0.07 6.99
N ASN A 54 20.90 0.66 7.10
CA ASN A 54 21.13 1.57 8.21
C ASN A 54 20.91 3.04 7.75
N PRO A 55 19.83 3.72 8.19
CA PRO A 55 19.58 5.11 7.82
C PRO A 55 20.64 6.09 8.36
N ASN A 56 21.46 5.65 9.31
CA ASN A 56 22.51 6.46 9.91
C ASN A 56 23.92 6.10 9.40
N SER A 57 24.04 5.26 8.36
CA SER A 57 25.34 5.01 7.73
C SER A 57 25.87 6.28 7.07
N HIS A 58 27.20 6.39 6.93
CA HIS A 58 27.82 7.59 6.38
C HIS A 58 27.32 7.94 4.98
N GLU A 59 27.10 6.93 4.14
CA GLU A 59 26.59 7.08 2.76
C GLU A 59 25.14 7.55 2.71
N ASN A 60 24.35 7.30 3.76
CA ASN A 60 22.94 7.69 3.84
C ASN A 60 22.72 9.03 4.54
N GLN A 61 23.79 9.79 4.78
CA GLN A 61 23.76 11.06 5.48
C GLN A 61 24.44 12.18 4.69
N VAL A 62 23.88 13.38 4.78
CA VAL A 62 24.46 14.59 4.17
C VAL A 62 24.91 15.54 5.27
N THR A 63 26.10 16.12 5.08
CA THR A 63 26.65 17.17 5.94
C THR A 63 26.60 18.49 5.18
N PRO A 64 25.78 19.46 5.60
CA PRO A 64 25.69 20.76 4.92
C PRO A 64 26.93 21.61 5.23
N SER A 65 27.38 22.38 4.24
CA SER A 65 28.41 23.41 4.43
C SER A 65 27.89 24.50 5.38
N GLY A 66 28.67 24.87 6.40
CA GLY A 66 28.30 25.95 7.34
C GLY A 66 28.02 25.54 8.79
N GLY A 67 28.34 24.30 9.20
CA GLY A 67 28.57 24.00 10.62
C GLY A 67 27.39 23.48 11.44
N SER A 68 26.29 23.00 10.83
CA SER A 68 25.42 22.06 11.57
C SER A 68 26.21 20.78 11.81
N SER A 69 26.71 20.57 13.03
CA SER A 69 27.48 19.37 13.42
C SER A 69 26.66 18.07 13.33
N ALA A 70 25.34 18.17 13.20
CA ALA A 70 24.46 17.02 13.06
C ALA A 70 24.36 16.59 11.60
N LYS A 71 24.95 15.43 11.28
CA LYS A 71 24.68 14.70 10.02
C LYS A 71 23.17 14.48 9.88
N LYS A 72 22.60 14.87 8.74
CA LYS A 72 21.17 14.67 8.47
C LYS A 72 20.99 13.43 7.61
N THR A 73 20.20 12.49 8.11
CA THR A 73 19.72 11.34 7.34
C THR A 73 18.86 11.84 6.18
N THR A 74 19.04 11.24 5.00
CA THR A 74 18.31 11.64 3.78
C THR A 74 16.96 10.96 3.62
N THR A 75 16.72 9.86 4.33
CA THR A 75 15.45 9.12 4.29
C THR A 75 14.40 9.68 5.25
N TYR A 76 13.13 9.52 4.91
CA TYR A 76 12.00 9.95 5.74
C TYR A 76 11.80 9.03 6.94
N SER A 77 11.53 9.62 8.11
CA SER A 77 11.28 8.85 9.33
C SER A 77 9.91 8.14 9.33
N PHE A 78 8.91 8.70 8.65
CA PHE A 78 7.56 8.15 8.55
C PHE A 78 7.10 8.09 7.11
N LEU A 79 6.50 6.96 6.73
CA LEU A 79 6.05 6.67 5.38
C LEU A 79 4.52 6.50 5.33
N PRO A 80 3.91 6.60 4.14
CA PRO A 80 2.50 6.27 3.94
C PRO A 80 2.17 4.81 4.31
N ASN A 81 0.96 4.62 4.84
CA ASN A 81 0.49 3.35 5.40
C ASN A 81 0.10 2.30 4.35
N SER A 82 0.26 2.53 3.05
CA SER A 82 -0.09 1.55 2.03
C SER A 82 0.84 1.66 0.83
N ILE A 83 1.27 0.51 0.33
CA ILE A 83 2.01 0.34 -0.93
C ILE A 83 1.33 -0.71 -1.81
N SER A 84 0.10 -1.10 -1.46
CA SER A 84 -0.63 -2.14 -2.17
C SER A 84 -1.05 -1.64 -3.57
N PRO A 85 -1.50 -2.53 -4.47
CA PRO A 85 -2.04 -2.13 -5.77
C PRO A 85 -3.23 -1.16 -5.67
N THR A 86 -3.84 -1.04 -4.49
CA THR A 86 -4.96 -0.14 -4.21
C THR A 86 -4.54 1.22 -3.64
N SER A 87 -3.24 1.46 -3.41
CA SER A 87 -2.74 2.68 -2.78
C SER A 87 -3.02 3.92 -3.63
N ASP A 88 -3.58 4.95 -2.99
CA ASP A 88 -3.97 6.23 -3.61
C ASP A 88 -3.65 7.38 -2.63
N TRP A 89 -2.41 7.87 -2.67
CA TRP A 89 -1.90 8.88 -1.75
C TRP A 89 -1.73 10.21 -2.47
N ILE A 90 -2.70 11.11 -2.31
CA ILE A 90 -2.65 12.46 -2.89
C ILE A 90 -1.40 13.26 -2.45
N ASN A 91 -0.91 13.00 -1.24
CA ASN A 91 0.26 13.65 -0.64
C ASN A 91 1.59 12.89 -0.89
N ALA A 92 1.56 11.73 -1.55
CA ALA A 92 2.74 10.88 -1.75
C ALA A 92 2.66 10.10 -3.07
N LEU A 93 2.95 10.77 -4.19
CA LEU A 93 2.94 10.16 -5.52
C LEU A 93 3.84 8.91 -5.61
N THR A 94 5.01 8.93 -4.97
CA THR A 94 5.96 7.80 -4.94
C THR A 94 5.42 6.55 -4.24
N PHE A 95 4.33 6.65 -3.47
CA PHE A 95 3.66 5.55 -2.79
C PHE A 95 2.30 5.21 -3.43
N THR A 96 1.92 5.90 -4.51
CA THR A 96 0.62 5.75 -5.17
C THR A 96 0.72 4.80 -6.36
N ASN A 97 -0.07 3.73 -6.34
CA ASN A 97 -0.15 2.78 -7.44
C ASN A 97 -1.32 3.04 -8.39
N LYS A 98 -2.44 3.60 -7.88
CA LYS A 98 -3.58 3.97 -8.73
C LYS A 98 -3.22 5.13 -9.65
N ASN A 99 -3.45 4.95 -10.95
CA ASN A 99 -3.10 5.94 -11.97
C ASN A 99 -4.16 6.05 -13.07
N ASN A 100 -4.21 7.20 -13.74
CA ASN A 100 -5.22 7.50 -14.76
C ASN A 100 -5.17 6.57 -15.98
N PRO A 101 -3.99 6.21 -16.53
CA PRO A 101 -3.92 5.23 -17.62
C PRO A 101 -4.60 3.91 -17.27
N GLN A 102 -4.36 3.38 -16.05
CA GLN A 102 -5.00 2.15 -15.58
C GLN A 102 -6.50 2.34 -15.37
N ARG A 103 -6.94 3.47 -14.80
CA ARG A 103 -8.39 3.77 -14.64
C ARG A 103 -9.12 3.75 -16.00
N ASN A 104 -8.53 4.29 -17.05
CA ASN A 104 -9.12 4.26 -18.40
C ASN A 104 -9.22 2.84 -18.97
N GLN A 105 -8.18 2.03 -18.78
CA GLN A 105 -8.23 0.62 -19.19
C GLN A 105 -9.29 -0.15 -18.40
N LEU A 106 -9.36 0.06 -17.08
CA LEU A 106 -10.34 -0.59 -16.23
C LEU A 106 -11.78 -0.20 -16.58
N LEU A 107 -12.02 1.06 -16.96
CA LEU A 107 -13.34 1.48 -17.45
C LEU A 107 -13.78 0.64 -18.64
N LEU A 108 -12.96 0.56 -19.70
CA LEU A 108 -13.30 -0.23 -20.88
C LEU A 108 -13.42 -1.73 -20.55
N ARG A 109 -12.48 -2.28 -19.79
CA ARG A 109 -12.43 -3.72 -19.47
C ARG A 109 -13.54 -4.14 -18.52
N SER A 110 -13.99 -3.26 -17.63
CA SER A 110 -15.15 -3.51 -16.76
C SER A 110 -16.46 -3.49 -17.55
N LEU A 111 -16.62 -2.56 -18.51
CA LEU A 111 -17.77 -2.55 -19.42
C LEU A 111 -17.84 -3.83 -20.26
N LEU A 112 -16.68 -4.33 -20.71
CA LEU A 112 -16.58 -5.60 -21.44
C LEU A 112 -16.68 -6.83 -20.53
N GLY A 113 -16.57 -6.68 -19.21
CA GLY A 113 -16.56 -7.79 -18.26
C GLY A 113 -15.33 -8.70 -18.34
N THR A 114 -14.17 -8.18 -18.78
CA THR A 114 -12.97 -8.99 -19.10
C THR A 114 -11.74 -8.64 -18.27
N ILE A 115 -11.89 -8.08 -17.07
CA ILE A 115 -10.75 -7.85 -16.17
C ILE A 115 -10.28 -9.22 -15.63
N PRO A 116 -9.02 -9.62 -15.86
CA PRO A 116 -8.54 -10.91 -15.38
C PRO A 116 -8.37 -10.90 -13.86
N VAL A 117 -8.45 -12.08 -13.26
CA VAL A 117 -8.27 -12.31 -11.83
C VAL A 117 -7.06 -13.19 -11.59
N LEU A 118 -6.37 -13.00 -10.47
CA LEU A 118 -5.33 -13.92 -10.03
C LEU A 118 -5.98 -15.10 -9.29
N ILE A 119 -5.67 -16.33 -9.74
CA ILE A 119 -6.24 -17.55 -9.19
C ILE A 119 -5.16 -18.32 -8.44
N ASN A 120 -5.45 -18.68 -7.19
CA ASN A 120 -4.59 -19.53 -6.36
C ASN A 120 -5.20 -20.92 -6.09
N LYS A 121 -6.52 -21.06 -6.30
CA LYS A 121 -7.32 -22.25 -6.01
C LYS A 121 -8.16 -22.56 -7.23
N SER A 122 -7.94 -23.72 -7.84
CA SER A 122 -8.46 -24.04 -9.19
C SER A 122 -9.87 -24.62 -9.21
N GLY A 123 -10.42 -25.06 -8.07
CA GLY A 123 -11.75 -25.65 -7.96
C GLY A 123 -11.73 -27.02 -7.29
N THR A 124 -12.46 -28.01 -7.83
CA THR A 124 -12.65 -29.33 -7.22
C THR A 124 -11.34 -29.96 -6.73
N GLY A 125 -11.26 -30.28 -5.45
CA GLY A 125 -10.07 -30.85 -4.80
C GLY A 125 -9.02 -29.84 -4.32
N ASP A 126 -9.16 -28.56 -4.70
CA ASP A 126 -8.37 -27.42 -4.22
C ASP A 126 -9.24 -26.14 -4.20
N GLU A 127 -10.26 -26.17 -3.34
CA GLU A 127 -11.34 -25.18 -3.32
C GLU A 127 -11.01 -23.93 -2.48
N PHE A 128 -11.75 -22.85 -2.76
CA PHE A 128 -11.76 -21.62 -1.96
C PHE A 128 -13.12 -21.43 -1.31
N ASN A 129 -13.19 -21.51 0.02
CA ASN A 129 -14.41 -21.32 0.78
C ASN A 129 -14.53 -19.88 1.25
N HIS A 130 -15.44 -19.12 0.64
CA HIS A 130 -15.61 -17.68 0.88
C HIS A 130 -16.00 -17.31 2.32
N THR A 131 -16.41 -18.26 3.17
CA THR A 131 -16.81 -17.99 4.57
C THR A 131 -15.66 -18.18 5.56
N SER A 132 -14.76 -19.12 5.30
CA SER A 132 -13.61 -19.41 6.16
C SER A 132 -12.33 -18.77 5.67
N ASP A 133 -12.15 -18.75 4.35
CA ASP A 133 -10.86 -18.40 3.74
C ASP A 133 -10.78 -16.90 3.49
N GLN A 134 -11.92 -16.20 3.35
CA GLN A 134 -11.98 -14.76 3.10
C GLN A 134 -12.51 -13.96 4.30
N LYS A 135 -11.71 -13.02 4.81
CA LYS A 135 -12.08 -12.12 5.91
C LYS A 135 -11.97 -10.65 5.52
N TRP A 136 -13.11 -10.05 5.20
CA TRP A 136 -13.19 -8.64 4.76
C TRP A 136 -12.81 -7.63 5.83
N ASP A 137 -12.84 -7.99 7.11
CA ASP A 137 -12.41 -7.15 8.23
C ASP A 137 -10.89 -7.21 8.49
N LYS A 138 -10.19 -8.17 7.85
CA LYS A 138 -8.75 -8.44 8.03
C LYS A 138 -7.92 -8.06 6.80
N THR A 139 -8.28 -6.99 6.10
CA THR A 139 -7.58 -6.58 4.86
C THR A 139 -6.11 -6.20 5.03
N ASN A 140 -5.62 -5.98 6.26
CA ASN A 140 -4.20 -5.74 6.57
C ASN A 140 -3.41 -7.02 6.87
N GLU A 141 -4.07 -8.17 6.83
CA GLU A 141 -3.52 -9.48 7.13
C GLU A 141 -3.70 -10.41 5.93
N LYS A 142 -3.04 -11.57 5.97
CA LYS A 142 -3.14 -12.59 4.90
C LYS A 142 -4.58 -13.05 4.67
N ASP A 143 -5.40 -13.08 5.72
CA ASP A 143 -6.79 -13.56 5.69
C ASP A 143 -7.71 -12.62 4.87
N GLY A 144 -7.25 -11.41 4.56
CA GLY A 144 -7.94 -10.51 3.63
C GLY A 144 -7.76 -10.88 2.15
N ASN A 145 -6.90 -11.85 1.84
CA ASN A 145 -6.57 -12.34 0.50
C ASN A 145 -6.34 -11.24 -0.55
N LEU A 146 -5.56 -10.21 -0.20
CA LEU A 146 -4.96 -9.33 -1.20
C LEU A 146 -3.60 -9.93 -1.62
N PRO A 147 -3.45 -10.45 -2.85
CA PRO A 147 -2.19 -11.06 -3.28
C PRO A 147 -0.96 -10.17 -3.10
N GLY A 148 -1.04 -8.89 -3.49
CA GLY A 148 0.08 -7.95 -3.45
C GLY A 148 1.16 -8.20 -4.51
N PHE A 149 0.98 -9.21 -5.36
CA PHE A 149 1.83 -9.55 -6.50
C PHE A 149 1.03 -10.37 -7.52
N GLY A 150 1.21 -10.08 -8.81
CA GLY A 150 0.59 -10.82 -9.92
C GLY A 150 -0.86 -10.43 -10.27
N GLU A 151 -1.56 -9.68 -9.40
CA GLU A 151 -2.89 -9.16 -9.73
C GLU A 151 -2.86 -7.91 -10.63
N VAL A 152 -4.02 -7.57 -11.20
CA VAL A 152 -4.19 -6.33 -11.94
C VAL A 152 -4.03 -5.13 -11.00
N ASN A 153 -3.16 -4.18 -11.37
CA ASN A 153 -2.99 -2.96 -10.59
C ASN A 153 -4.27 -2.10 -10.53
N GLY A 154 -4.43 -1.33 -9.46
CA GLY A 154 -5.43 -0.27 -9.34
C GLY A 154 -6.72 -0.65 -8.61
N GLY A 155 -6.85 -1.89 -8.11
CA GLY A 155 -8.06 -2.33 -7.43
C GLY A 155 -7.89 -3.64 -6.66
N PHE A 156 -8.89 -3.96 -5.84
CA PHE A 156 -9.04 -5.26 -5.20
C PHE A 156 -10.27 -5.93 -5.83
N TYR A 157 -10.03 -6.83 -6.78
CA TYR A 157 -11.10 -7.38 -7.62
C TYR A 157 -11.62 -8.68 -7.02
N GLN A 158 -12.93 -8.71 -6.77
CA GLN A 158 -13.63 -9.95 -6.50
C GLN A 158 -13.93 -10.67 -7.81
N LEU A 159 -13.88 -12.00 -7.77
CA LEU A 159 -14.51 -12.82 -8.80
C LEU A 159 -16.00 -12.43 -8.87
N ASN A 160 -16.42 -11.91 -10.03
CA ASN A 160 -17.80 -11.55 -10.25
C ASN A 160 -18.66 -12.83 -10.24
N LYS A 161 -19.68 -12.89 -9.39
CA LYS A 161 -20.58 -14.06 -9.28
C LYS A 161 -21.21 -14.46 -10.62
N ASN A 162 -21.38 -13.50 -11.53
CA ASN A 162 -21.96 -13.75 -12.86
C ASN A 162 -21.00 -14.45 -13.83
N LEU A 163 -19.68 -14.43 -13.61
CA LEU A 163 -18.74 -15.18 -14.45
C LEU A 163 -18.79 -16.69 -14.15
N LEU A 164 -19.12 -17.07 -12.92
CA LEU A 164 -19.29 -18.49 -12.54
C LEU A 164 -20.48 -19.14 -13.27
N ALA A 165 -21.51 -18.36 -13.62
CA ALA A 165 -22.67 -18.87 -14.35
C ALA A 165 -22.37 -19.28 -15.81
N TYR A 166 -21.21 -18.90 -16.36
CA TYR A 166 -20.77 -19.32 -17.71
C TYR A 166 -19.87 -20.56 -17.70
N PHE A 167 -19.51 -21.07 -16.51
CA PHE A 167 -18.72 -22.30 -16.34
C PHE A 167 -19.55 -23.48 -15.78
N TYR A 168 -20.88 -23.33 -15.74
CA TYR A 168 -21.84 -24.39 -15.43
C TYR A 168 -22.82 -24.58 -16.58
#